data_AF-A0A517TYI9-F1
#
_entry.id   AF-A0A517TYI9-F1
#
_cell.length_a   1.000
_cell.length_b   1.000
_cell.length_c   1.000
_cell.angle_alpha   90.00
_cell.angle_beta   90.00
_cell.angle_gamma   90.00
#
_symmetry.space_group_name_H-M   'P 1'
#
loop_
_entity.id
_entity.type
_entity.pdbx_description
1 polymer ?
#
loop_
_entity_poly.entity_id
_entity_poly.type
_entity_poly.pdbx_seq_one_letter_code
_entity_poly.pdbx_strand_id
1 'polypeptide(L)'
;MHVETKRRRPRALQAAQRWLAARLPPEELARLDRQGFVANEFLPSGARCAKLRYRDLSGRQRVAYIGVDQRLARRIAAYLAWRQTARRRRRTLNALQRERRRLLASVQARLLPHLDASSWHFHGRALRRRRGCARHGPRPALDCGTNVKGKMMSNPISVTAEQPPGPTSAPSDERHDPLRRWAQQQASPIGAALGWLTADVCELTAKFAAPLKAELRDAATSPENLGRVADDLRQYSQLSRQAERCLRLTHELEKANACETKLRPVDTYGGRSALGEARAAAFATASATPTTPVVTT
;
A
#
# COMPACT_ATOMS: atom_id res chain seq x y z
N MET A 1 10.94 27.99 -32.60
CA MET A 1 10.62 29.13 -31.71
C MET A 1 10.41 28.59 -30.29
N HIS A 2 11.34 28.86 -29.36
CA HIS A 2 11.15 28.52 -27.94
C HIS A 2 10.35 29.64 -27.28
N VAL A 3 9.09 29.38 -26.96
CA VAL A 3 8.31 30.25 -26.10
C VAL A 3 8.86 30.08 -24.69
N GLU A 4 9.85 30.91 -24.35
CA GLU A 4 10.37 30.99 -22.99
C GLU A 4 9.25 31.52 -22.10
N THR A 5 8.43 30.61 -21.56
CA THR A 5 7.37 30.93 -20.60
C THR A 5 8.03 31.62 -19.41
N LYS A 6 7.97 32.97 -19.40
CA LYS A 6 8.60 33.82 -18.39
C LYS A 6 7.95 33.58 -17.03
N ARG A 7 8.39 32.54 -16.32
CA ARG A 7 8.19 32.41 -14.88
C ARG A 7 8.68 33.71 -14.25
N ARG A 8 7.77 34.54 -13.73
CA ARG A 8 8.15 35.80 -13.04
C ARG A 8 9.13 35.45 -11.93
N ARG A 9 10.39 35.85 -12.12
CA ARG A 9 11.49 35.55 -11.20
C ARG A 9 11.30 36.37 -9.93
N PRO A 10 11.37 35.78 -8.72
CA PRO A 10 11.30 36.55 -7.48
C PRO A 10 12.45 37.57 -7.45
N ARG A 11 12.13 38.86 -7.22
CA ARG A 11 13.14 39.95 -7.16
C ARG A 11 14.26 39.63 -6.15
N ALA A 12 13.90 38.98 -5.03
CA ALA A 12 14.83 38.55 -3.98
C ALA A 12 15.94 37.58 -4.47
N LEU A 13 15.76 36.92 -5.62
CA LEU A 13 16.71 35.93 -6.14
C LEU A 13 17.62 36.46 -7.26
N GLN A 14 17.45 37.73 -7.68
CA GLN A 14 18.23 38.31 -8.78
C GLN A 14 19.74 38.36 -8.47
N ALA A 15 20.12 38.67 -7.23
CA ALA A 15 21.52 38.71 -6.83
C ALA A 15 22.20 37.34 -6.97
N ALA A 16 21.53 36.26 -6.55
CA ALA A 16 22.02 34.89 -6.71
C ALA A 16 22.12 34.51 -8.19
N GLN A 17 21.13 34.88 -9.00
CA GLN A 17 21.17 34.63 -10.44
C GLN A 17 22.37 35.33 -11.11
N ARG A 18 22.58 36.62 -10.83
CA ARG A 18 23.71 37.38 -11.39
C ARG A 18 25.05 36.77 -10.98
N TRP A 19 25.18 36.38 -9.71
CA TRP A 19 26.39 35.73 -9.21
C TRP A 19 26.69 34.42 -9.96
N LEU A 20 25.68 33.59 -10.20
CA LEU A 20 25.82 32.33 -10.95
C LEU A 20 26.11 32.56 -12.43
N ALA A 21 25.39 33.48 -13.07
CA ALA A 21 25.57 33.80 -14.49
C ALA A 21 26.96 34.39 -14.79
N ALA A 22 27.56 35.10 -13.82
CA ALA A 22 28.92 35.61 -13.94
C ALA A 22 30.01 34.53 -13.83
N ARG A 23 29.68 33.32 -13.37
CA ARG A 23 30.64 32.24 -13.07
C ARG A 23 30.43 30.97 -13.87
N LEU A 24 29.23 30.77 -14.39
CA LEU A 24 28.83 29.57 -15.09
C LEU A 24 28.34 29.94 -16.48
N PRO A 25 28.77 29.22 -17.53
CA PRO A 25 28.21 29.41 -18.85
C PRO A 25 26.71 29.06 -18.84
N PRO A 26 25.91 29.61 -19.77
CA PRO A 26 24.46 29.41 -19.81
C PRO A 26 24.03 27.93 -19.79
N GLU A 27 24.80 27.06 -20.44
CA GLU A 27 24.54 25.63 -20.52
C GLU A 27 24.74 24.91 -19.17
N GLU A 28 25.79 25.25 -18.42
CA GLU A 28 26.01 24.73 -17.07
C GLU A 28 24.96 25.27 -16.09
N LEU A 29 24.60 26.55 -16.25
CA LEU A 29 23.55 27.17 -15.47
C LEU A 29 22.20 26.47 -15.69
N ALA A 30 21.89 26.04 -16.91
CA ALA A 30 20.71 25.21 -17.20
C ALA A 30 20.78 23.83 -16.54
N ARG A 31 21.97 23.22 -16.41
CA ARG A 31 22.12 21.94 -15.70
C ARG A 31 21.85 22.02 -14.21
N LEU A 32 21.91 23.20 -13.60
CA LEU A 32 21.53 23.38 -12.19
C LEU A 32 20.07 23.02 -11.90
N ASP A 33 19.21 23.00 -12.91
CA ASP A 33 17.83 22.50 -12.82
C ASP A 33 17.78 21.00 -12.48
N ARG A 34 18.83 20.25 -12.84
CA ARG A 34 18.92 18.80 -12.66
C ARG A 34 19.70 18.40 -11.42
N GLN A 35 20.77 19.14 -11.13
CA GLN A 35 21.78 18.78 -10.15
C GLN A 35 22.53 20.02 -9.67
N GLY A 36 22.76 20.10 -8.37
CA GLY A 36 23.52 21.21 -7.78
C GLY A 36 23.00 21.53 -6.39
N PHE A 37 23.90 21.78 -5.46
CA PHE A 37 23.54 22.18 -4.10
C PHE A 37 24.66 23.01 -3.47
N VAL A 38 24.26 23.85 -2.51
CA VAL A 38 25.19 24.58 -1.65
C VAL A 38 25.52 23.68 -0.46
N ALA A 39 26.80 23.40 -0.28
CA ALA A 39 27.35 22.74 0.89
C ALA A 39 28.03 23.78 1.78
N ASN A 40 27.98 23.57 3.09
CA ASN A 40 28.72 24.37 4.06
C ASN A 40 29.83 23.51 4.66
N GLU A 41 31.01 24.09 4.82
CA GLU A 41 32.16 23.48 5.48
C GLU A 41 32.72 24.46 6.51
N PHE A 42 33.34 23.94 7.56
CA PHE A 42 34.03 24.74 8.56
C PHE A 42 35.48 24.91 8.15
N LEU A 43 35.97 26.16 8.21
CA LEU A 43 37.38 26.48 8.05
C LEU A 43 38.12 26.22 9.37
N PRO A 44 39.46 26.07 9.35
CA PRO A 44 40.27 25.97 10.57
C PRO A 44 40.06 27.14 11.54
N SER A 45 39.67 28.31 11.03
CA SER A 45 39.30 29.49 11.84
C SER A 45 37.94 29.38 12.54
N GLY A 46 37.19 28.28 12.37
CA GLY A 46 35.82 28.11 12.86
C GLY A 46 34.74 28.77 12.01
N ALA A 47 35.11 29.60 11.02
CA ALA A 47 34.17 30.24 10.12
C ALA A 47 33.51 29.23 9.15
N ARG A 48 32.23 29.45 8.81
CA ARG A 48 31.52 28.62 7.82
C ARG A 48 31.76 29.16 6.41
N CYS A 49 32.37 28.34 5.56
CA CYS A 49 32.53 28.59 4.13
C CYS A 49 31.50 27.81 3.33
N ALA A 50 30.78 28.50 2.45
CA ALA A 50 29.83 27.90 1.54
C ALA A 50 30.48 27.60 0.18
N LYS A 51 30.11 26.46 -0.41
CA LYS A 51 30.53 26.10 -1.76
C LYS A 51 29.40 25.47 -2.55
N LEU A 52 29.29 25.87 -3.81
CA LEU A 52 28.38 25.26 -4.78
C LEU A 52 29.02 24.01 -5.34
N ARG A 53 28.39 22.85 -5.13
CA ARG A 53 28.77 21.59 -5.79
C ARG A 53 27.80 21.32 -6.93
N TYR A 54 28.31 21.12 -8.14
CA TYR A 54 27.50 20.81 -9.32
C TYR A 54 28.26 19.87 -10.26
N ARG A 55 27.63 19.45 -11.36
CA ARG A 55 28.28 18.63 -12.39
C ARG A 55 28.20 19.34 -13.74
N ASP A 56 29.33 19.41 -14.42
CA ASP A 56 29.49 20.09 -15.72
C ASP A 56 28.83 19.30 -16.87
N LEU A 57 29.03 19.75 -18.11
CA LEU A 57 28.49 19.11 -19.31
C LEU A 57 29.02 17.68 -19.51
N SER A 58 30.28 17.44 -19.14
CA SER A 58 30.92 16.11 -19.17
C SER A 58 30.51 15.21 -18.00
N GLY A 59 29.76 15.73 -17.03
CA GLY A 59 29.30 14.98 -15.85
C GLY A 59 30.31 14.96 -14.70
N ARG A 60 31.46 15.64 -14.84
CA ARG A 60 32.47 15.77 -13.78
C ARG A 60 31.97 16.69 -12.68
N GLN A 61 32.30 16.36 -11.43
CA GLN A 61 31.94 17.18 -10.29
C GLN A 61 32.82 18.43 -10.24
N ARG A 62 32.18 19.60 -10.18
CA ARG A 62 32.81 20.91 -10.06
C ARG A 62 32.39 21.57 -8.75
N VAL A 63 33.27 22.42 -8.24
CA VAL A 63 33.05 23.18 -7.02
C VAL A 63 33.33 24.64 -7.30
N ALA A 64 32.37 25.52 -7.02
CA ALA A 64 32.56 26.97 -7.01
C ALA A 64 32.45 27.47 -5.57
N TYR A 65 33.52 28.06 -5.06
CA TYR A 65 33.52 28.63 -3.71
C TYR A 65 32.66 29.91 -3.69
N ILE A 66 31.70 29.93 -2.77
CA ILE A 66 30.87 31.11 -2.50
C ILE A 66 31.58 31.98 -1.45
N GLY A 67 32.33 31.34 -0.55
CA GLY A 67 33.07 32.00 0.52
C GLY A 67 32.28 32.04 1.83
N VAL A 68 32.65 32.97 2.71
CA VAL A 68 32.07 33.10 4.07
C VAL A 68 30.77 33.88 4.13
N ASP A 69 30.34 34.52 3.02
CA ASP A 69 29.06 35.24 2.96
C ASP A 69 27.87 34.27 3.00
N GLN A 70 27.35 34.07 4.22
CA GLN A 70 26.20 33.21 4.49
C GLN A 70 24.90 33.76 3.89
N ARG A 71 24.77 35.08 3.71
CA ARG A 71 23.56 35.66 3.11
C ARG A 71 23.52 35.34 1.63
N LEU A 72 24.64 35.50 0.93
CA LEU A 72 24.76 35.10 -0.47
C LEU A 72 24.54 33.59 -0.65
N ALA A 73 25.17 32.76 0.20
CA ALA A 73 25.00 31.32 0.17
C ALA A 73 23.52 30.88 0.30
N ARG A 74 22.79 31.48 1.26
CA ARG A 74 21.35 31.23 1.43
C ARG A 74 20.54 31.66 0.21
N ARG A 75 20.86 32.82 -0.41
CA ARG A 75 20.18 33.28 -1.63
C ARG A 75 20.44 32.34 -2.82
N ILE A 76 21.67 31.85 -2.98
CA ILE A 76 22.01 30.86 -4.01
C ILE A 76 21.26 29.55 -3.75
N ALA A 77 21.25 29.06 -2.50
CA ALA A 77 20.51 27.86 -2.13
C ALA A 77 19.00 28.01 -2.42
N ALA A 78 18.39 29.15 -2.08
CA ALA A 78 17.00 29.44 -2.38
C ALA A 78 16.71 29.51 -3.89
N TYR A 79 17.63 30.11 -4.66
CA TYR A 79 17.51 30.15 -6.12
C TYR A 79 17.59 28.76 -6.74
N LEU A 80 18.53 27.91 -6.29
CA LEU A 80 18.61 26.52 -6.72
C LEU A 80 17.36 25.72 -6.33
N ALA A 81 16.84 25.92 -5.12
CA ALA A 81 15.61 25.27 -4.68
C ALA A 81 14.43 25.66 -5.59
N TRP A 82 14.27 26.94 -5.91
CA TRP A 82 13.25 27.44 -6.84
C TRP A 82 13.39 26.80 -8.23
N ARG A 83 14.60 26.81 -8.81
CA ARG A 83 14.88 26.20 -10.11
C ARG A 83 14.57 24.70 -10.14
N GLN A 84 15.00 23.98 -9.11
CA GLN A 84 14.86 22.53 -9.02
C GLN A 84 13.47 22.09 -8.53
N THR A 85 12.57 23.02 -8.17
CA THR A 85 11.28 22.71 -7.53
C THR A 85 10.45 21.75 -8.38
N ALA A 86 10.29 22.03 -9.68
CA ALA A 86 9.52 21.15 -10.59
C ALA A 86 10.11 19.73 -10.63
N ARG A 87 11.43 19.60 -10.77
CA ARG A 87 12.09 18.30 -10.79
C ARG A 87 11.98 17.56 -9.46
N ARG A 88 12.10 18.26 -8.33
CA ARG A 88 11.94 17.67 -7.00
C ARG A 88 10.52 17.13 -6.81
N ARG A 89 9.50 17.93 -7.15
CA ARG A 89 8.09 17.49 -7.15
C ARG A 89 7.89 16.23 -8.00
N ARG A 90 8.45 16.22 -9.21
CA ARG A 90 8.36 15.05 -10.08
C ARG A 90 9.03 13.81 -9.49
N ARG A 91 10.19 13.96 -8.86
CA ARG A 91 10.85 12.86 -8.15
C ARG A 91 9.98 12.34 -7.00
N THR A 92 9.35 13.23 -6.24
CA THR A 92 8.40 12.87 -5.18
C THR A 92 7.22 12.07 -5.75
N LEU A 93 6.57 12.56 -6.81
CA LEU A 93 5.46 11.84 -7.46
C LEU A 93 5.90 10.47 -7.98
N ASN A 94 7.04 10.38 -8.65
CA ASN A 94 7.59 9.10 -9.12
C ASN A 94 7.92 8.15 -7.96
N ALA A 95 8.40 8.66 -6.82
CA ALA A 95 8.68 7.85 -5.64
C ALA A 95 7.38 7.29 -5.06
N LEU A 96 6.36 8.13 -4.87
CA LEU A 96 5.04 7.72 -4.41
C LEU A 96 4.39 6.71 -5.38
N GLN A 97 4.62 6.83 -6.69
CA GLN A 97 4.16 5.84 -7.67
C GLN A 97 4.83 4.47 -7.47
N ARG A 98 6.14 4.44 -7.18
CA ARG A 98 6.84 3.19 -6.89
C ARG A 98 6.36 2.59 -5.58
N GLU A 99 6.17 3.41 -4.57
CA GLU A 99 5.62 3.02 -3.27
C GLU A 99 4.24 2.38 -3.44
N ARG A 100 3.33 3.01 -4.20
CA ARG A 100 2.05 2.41 -4.60
C ARG A 100 2.22 1.03 -5.23
N ARG A 101 3.11 0.89 -6.22
CA ARG A 101 3.30 -0.40 -6.92
C ARG A 101 3.78 -1.49 -5.95
N ARG A 102 4.71 -1.14 -5.07
CA ARG A 102 5.22 -2.05 -4.02
C ARG A 102 4.12 -2.44 -3.05
N LEU A 103 3.33 -1.48 -2.58
CA LEU A 103 2.20 -1.73 -1.69
C LEU A 103 1.23 -2.74 -2.31
N LEU A 104 0.77 -2.47 -3.53
CA LEU A 104 -0.19 -3.33 -4.22
C LEU A 104 0.37 -4.74 -4.48
N ALA A 105 1.65 -4.84 -4.84
CA ALA A 105 2.31 -6.14 -4.99
C ALA A 105 2.36 -6.89 -3.64
N SER A 106 2.71 -6.20 -2.55
CA SER A 106 2.79 -6.81 -1.21
C SER A 106 1.43 -7.30 -0.71
N VAL A 107 0.36 -6.56 -0.99
CA VAL A 107 -0.99 -6.93 -0.58
C VAL A 107 -1.52 -8.07 -1.44
N GLN A 108 -1.29 -8.02 -2.75
CA GLN A 108 -1.64 -9.12 -3.64
C GLN A 108 -0.94 -10.42 -3.19
N ALA A 109 0.37 -10.36 -2.87
CA ALA A 109 1.12 -11.51 -2.37
C ALA A 109 0.56 -12.07 -1.05
N ARG A 110 0.11 -11.21 -0.13
CA ARG A 110 -0.50 -11.64 1.14
C ARG A 110 -1.91 -12.20 0.98
N LEU A 111 -2.70 -11.65 0.06
CA LEU A 111 -4.09 -12.07 -0.14
C LEU A 111 -4.18 -13.33 -1.01
N LEU A 112 -3.26 -13.54 -1.95
CA LEU A 112 -3.33 -14.65 -2.91
C LEU A 112 -3.54 -16.03 -2.24
N PRO A 113 -2.80 -16.41 -1.18
CA PRO A 113 -2.98 -17.71 -0.53
C PRO A 113 -4.37 -17.91 0.08
N HIS A 114 -5.00 -16.83 0.54
CA HIS A 114 -6.33 -16.89 1.14
C HIS A 114 -7.46 -16.84 0.11
N LEU A 115 -7.16 -16.37 -1.11
CA LEU A 115 -8.14 -16.27 -2.19
C LEU A 115 -8.30 -17.57 -2.97
N ASP A 116 -7.29 -18.45 -2.98
CA ASP A 116 -7.33 -19.71 -3.70
C ASP A 116 -8.44 -20.66 -3.24
N ALA A 117 -8.82 -20.59 -1.95
CA ALA A 117 -9.95 -21.32 -1.38
C ALA A 117 -11.30 -20.61 -1.54
N SER A 118 -11.33 -19.41 -2.14
CA SER A 118 -12.51 -18.55 -2.23
C SER A 118 -13.04 -18.42 -3.66
N SER A 119 -14.27 -17.91 -3.82
CA SER A 119 -14.81 -17.52 -5.13
C SER A 119 -14.19 -16.23 -5.70
N TRP A 120 -13.22 -15.63 -5.02
CA TRP A 120 -12.59 -14.38 -5.41
C TRP A 120 -11.19 -14.62 -6.00
N HIS A 121 -10.79 -13.79 -6.95
CA HIS A 121 -9.47 -13.82 -7.56
C HIS A 121 -9.04 -12.43 -8.02
N PHE A 122 -7.75 -12.24 -8.25
CA PHE A 122 -7.24 -11.02 -8.87
C PHE A 122 -7.31 -11.10 -10.40
N HIS A 123 -7.88 -10.08 -11.03
CA HIS A 123 -7.75 -9.82 -12.46
C HIS A 123 -6.96 -8.51 -12.64
N GLY A 124 -5.69 -8.65 -13.00
CA GLY A 124 -4.72 -7.54 -12.88
C GLY A 124 -4.59 -7.12 -11.42
N ARG A 125 -5.02 -5.89 -11.09
CA ARG A 125 -5.00 -5.33 -9.72
C ARG A 125 -6.36 -5.26 -9.04
N ALA A 126 -7.42 -5.72 -9.71
CA ALA A 126 -8.77 -5.67 -9.18
C ALA A 126 -9.16 -7.04 -8.62
N LEU A 127 -9.72 -7.06 -7.42
CA LEU A 127 -10.38 -8.25 -6.88
C LEU A 127 -11.71 -8.44 -7.63
N ARG A 128 -11.94 -9.65 -8.14
CA ARG A 128 -13.16 -10.02 -8.87
C ARG A 128 -13.69 -11.34 -8.36
N ARG A 129 -15.00 -11.46 -8.28
CA ARG A 129 -15.67 -12.74 -8.06
C ARG A 129 -15.62 -13.55 -9.36
N ARG A 130 -15.27 -14.82 -9.28
CA ARG A 130 -15.33 -15.77 -10.39
C ARG A 130 -16.80 -15.91 -10.79
N ARG A 131 -17.12 -15.67 -12.07
CA ARG A 131 -18.46 -15.92 -12.61
C ARG A 131 -18.54 -17.41 -12.94
N GLY A 132 -19.50 -18.13 -12.35
CA GLY A 132 -19.82 -19.50 -12.75
C GLY A 132 -19.19 -20.66 -11.98
N CYS A 133 -18.73 -20.49 -10.73
CA CYS A 133 -18.36 -21.65 -9.91
C CYS A 133 -19.59 -22.20 -9.17
N ALA A 134 -20.49 -22.87 -9.90
CA ALA A 134 -21.17 -23.99 -9.30
C ALA A 134 -20.09 -25.05 -9.02
N ARG A 135 -19.84 -25.35 -7.74
CA ARG A 135 -19.10 -26.51 -7.21
C ARG A 135 -18.12 -27.18 -8.21
N HIS A 136 -16.94 -26.62 -8.37
CA HIS A 136 -15.79 -27.45 -8.76
C HIS A 136 -14.93 -27.63 -7.52
N GLY A 137 -14.75 -28.90 -7.14
CA GLY A 137 -13.95 -29.33 -6.00
C GLY A 137 -12.48 -28.88 -6.08
N PRO A 138 -11.65 -29.30 -5.11
CA PRO A 138 -10.25 -28.90 -5.04
C PRO A 138 -9.57 -29.10 -6.39
N ARG A 139 -8.90 -28.03 -6.85
CA ARG A 139 -8.19 -28.00 -8.12
C ARG A 139 -7.12 -29.10 -8.09
N PRO A 140 -7.07 -30.03 -9.06
CA PRO A 140 -5.93 -30.92 -9.17
C PRO A 140 -4.68 -30.05 -9.35
N ALA A 141 -3.61 -30.42 -8.64
CA ALA A 141 -2.33 -29.77 -8.74
C ALA A 141 -1.97 -29.63 -10.23
N LEU A 142 -1.66 -28.41 -10.65
CA LEU A 142 -1.11 -28.19 -11.98
C LEU A 142 0.25 -28.88 -12.01
N ASP A 143 0.28 -30.06 -12.65
CA ASP A 143 1.53 -30.69 -13.05
C ASP A 143 2.33 -29.67 -13.86
N CYS A 144 3.48 -29.33 -13.29
CA CYS A 144 4.44 -28.39 -13.83
C CYS A 144 5.23 -29.10 -14.94
N GLY A 145 4.56 -29.44 -16.03
CA GLY A 145 5.17 -30.10 -17.18
C GLY A 145 5.18 -29.17 -18.39
N THR A 146 6.17 -28.30 -18.52
CA THR A 146 7.06 -28.20 -19.70
C THR A 146 7.88 -26.90 -19.72
N ASN A 147 9.19 -27.11 -19.90
CA ASN A 147 10.20 -26.22 -20.49
C ASN A 147 10.65 -24.96 -19.74
N VAL A 148 11.60 -25.15 -18.80
CA VAL A 148 12.90 -24.45 -18.89
C VAL A 148 14.03 -25.43 -18.53
N LYS A 149 14.87 -25.71 -19.53
CA LYS A 149 16.13 -26.44 -19.41
C LYS A 149 17.09 -25.57 -18.57
N GLY A 150 17.39 -25.99 -17.33
CA GLY A 150 18.27 -25.20 -16.46
C GLY A 150 18.44 -25.75 -15.05
N LYS A 151 19.11 -26.91 -14.95
CA LYS A 151 20.02 -27.33 -13.86
C LYS A 151 19.79 -26.65 -12.48
N MET A 152 18.96 -27.26 -11.63
CA MET A 152 18.96 -26.98 -10.18
C MET A 152 19.62 -28.14 -9.43
N MET A 153 20.68 -27.83 -8.68
CA MET A 153 21.08 -28.61 -7.53
C MET A 153 20.13 -28.28 -6.38
N SER A 154 19.47 -29.31 -5.86
CA SER A 154 18.56 -29.28 -4.73
C SER A 154 19.35 -29.38 -3.42
N ASN A 155 19.19 -28.41 -2.52
CA ASN A 155 19.42 -28.61 -1.09
C ASN A 155 18.07 -28.43 -0.36
N PRO A 156 17.65 -29.37 0.50
CA PRO A 156 16.46 -29.21 1.31
C PRO A 156 16.77 -28.30 2.51
N ILE A 157 16.07 -27.18 2.63
CA ILE A 157 16.01 -26.40 3.87
C ILE A 157 14.64 -26.63 4.48
N SER A 158 14.63 -27.26 5.66
CA SER A 158 13.47 -27.46 6.51
C SER A 158 12.84 -26.11 6.87
N VAL A 159 11.55 -25.96 6.56
CA VAL A 159 10.77 -24.77 6.93
C VAL A 159 10.23 -24.97 8.35
N THR A 160 10.87 -24.33 9.32
CA THR A 160 10.25 -24.01 10.61
C THR A 160 9.22 -22.92 10.38
N ALA A 161 7.99 -23.13 10.83
CA ALA A 161 6.89 -22.19 10.70
C ALA A 161 7.09 -20.95 11.58
N GLU A 162 7.77 -19.94 11.04
CA GLU A 162 7.78 -18.59 11.61
C GLU A 162 6.68 -17.74 10.96
N GLN A 163 5.86 -17.17 11.83
CA GLN A 163 4.80 -16.21 11.56
C GLN A 163 5.38 -15.02 10.77
N PRO A 164 4.73 -14.56 9.67
CA PRO A 164 5.30 -13.50 8.85
C PRO A 164 5.38 -12.18 9.65
N PRO A 165 6.54 -11.49 9.67
CA PRO A 165 6.70 -10.27 10.45
C PRO A 165 5.74 -9.19 9.92
N GLY A 166 4.99 -8.58 10.85
CA GLY A 166 4.19 -7.39 10.57
C GLY A 166 5.05 -6.22 10.08
N PRO A 167 4.49 -5.27 9.32
CA PRO A 167 5.26 -4.17 8.76
C PRO A 167 5.89 -3.31 9.87
N THR A 168 7.16 -2.97 9.67
CA THR A 168 7.89 -1.98 10.46
C THR A 168 7.12 -0.65 10.45
N SER A 169 6.67 -0.25 11.63
CA SER A 169 5.96 0.99 11.91
C SER A 169 6.89 2.19 11.70
N ALA A 170 6.89 2.74 10.49
CA ALA A 170 7.32 4.12 10.29
C ALA A 170 6.27 5.06 10.92
N PRO A 171 6.67 6.24 11.44
CA PRO A 171 5.72 7.17 12.06
C PRO A 171 4.71 7.64 11.02
N SER A 172 3.48 7.13 11.09
CA SER A 172 2.38 7.50 10.21
C SER A 172 1.68 8.75 10.73
N ASP A 173 1.19 9.61 9.84
CA ASP A 173 0.20 10.63 10.18
C ASP A 173 -0.97 9.95 10.92
N GLU A 174 -1.27 10.41 12.14
CA GLU A 174 -2.27 9.84 13.08
C GLU A 174 -3.68 9.64 12.48
N ARG A 175 -3.96 10.26 11.33
CA ARG A 175 -5.28 10.26 10.67
C ARG A 175 -5.76 8.90 10.18
N HIS A 176 -4.85 7.96 9.89
CA HIS A 176 -5.21 6.62 9.38
C HIS A 176 -5.04 5.50 10.40
N ASP A 177 -4.68 5.86 11.62
CA ASP A 177 -4.50 4.96 12.75
C ASP A 177 -5.78 4.16 13.13
N PRO A 178 -7.01 4.71 13.02
CA PRO A 178 -8.22 3.94 13.28
C PRO A 178 -8.40 2.72 12.35
N LEU A 179 -8.02 2.84 11.06
CA LEU A 179 -8.11 1.73 10.11
C LEU A 179 -7.07 0.64 10.41
N ARG A 180 -5.89 1.03 10.88
CA ARG A 180 -4.83 0.10 11.30
C ARG A 180 -5.24 -0.66 12.56
N ARG A 181 -5.81 0.04 13.55
CA ARG A 181 -6.37 -0.58 14.77
C ARG A 181 -7.54 -1.50 14.45
N TRP A 182 -8.44 -1.09 13.56
CA TRP A 182 -9.53 -1.95 13.08
C TRP A 182 -8.99 -3.23 12.44
N ALA A 183 -7.95 -3.12 11.59
CA ALA A 183 -7.34 -4.26 10.92
C ALA A 183 -6.72 -5.27 11.91
N GLN A 184 -6.14 -4.79 13.01
CA GLN A 184 -5.58 -5.63 14.07
C GLN A 184 -6.65 -6.42 14.83
N GLN A 185 -7.87 -5.89 14.91
CA GLN A 185 -8.99 -6.51 15.62
C GLN A 185 -9.74 -7.55 14.76
N GLN A 186 -9.38 -7.70 13.47
CA GLN A 186 -10.05 -8.66 12.60
C GLN A 186 -9.58 -10.09 12.86
N ALA A 187 -10.53 -10.96 13.19
CA ALA A 187 -10.29 -12.40 13.34
C ALA A 187 -9.99 -13.10 12.00
N SER A 188 -10.49 -12.55 10.88
CA SER A 188 -10.23 -13.08 9.54
C SER A 188 -8.92 -12.50 8.97
N PRO A 189 -8.01 -13.33 8.45
CA PRO A 189 -6.79 -12.85 7.81
C PRO A 189 -7.07 -11.99 6.56
N ILE A 190 -8.20 -12.24 5.88
CA ILE A 190 -8.66 -11.44 4.75
C ILE A 190 -9.12 -10.06 5.23
N GLY A 191 -9.89 -10.00 6.32
CA GLY A 191 -10.34 -8.75 6.93
C GLY A 191 -9.17 -7.89 7.39
N ALA A 192 -8.21 -8.49 8.10
CA ALA A 192 -7.01 -7.80 8.55
C ALA A 192 -6.20 -7.25 7.36
N ALA A 193 -5.93 -8.07 6.34
CA ALA A 193 -5.17 -7.65 5.17
C ALA A 193 -5.87 -6.51 4.38
N LEU A 194 -7.21 -6.54 4.28
CA LEU A 194 -7.98 -5.47 3.66
C LEU A 194 -7.95 -4.17 4.49
N GLY A 195 -8.01 -4.25 5.81
CA GLY A 195 -7.91 -3.08 6.69
C GLY A 195 -6.56 -2.37 6.55
N TRP A 196 -5.47 -3.13 6.60
CA TRP A 196 -4.12 -2.62 6.38
C TRP A 196 -3.97 -1.97 5.00
N LEU A 197 -4.42 -2.65 3.93
CA LEU A 197 -4.42 -2.09 2.58
C LEU A 197 -5.19 -0.78 2.51
N THR A 198 -6.36 -0.71 3.16
CA THR A 198 -7.21 0.48 3.13
C THR A 198 -6.50 1.67 3.77
N ALA A 199 -5.91 1.46 4.95
CA ALA A 199 -5.11 2.49 5.63
C ALA A 199 -3.96 3.00 4.74
N ASP A 200 -3.18 2.07 4.17
CA ASP A 200 -2.01 2.41 3.35
C ASP A 200 -2.40 3.14 2.05
N VAL A 201 -3.51 2.75 1.40
CA VAL A 201 -3.98 3.43 0.18
C VAL A 201 -4.52 4.83 0.51
N CYS A 202 -5.21 5.02 1.63
CA CYS A 202 -5.65 6.34 2.09
C CYS A 202 -4.45 7.26 2.37
N GLU A 203 -3.44 6.76 3.08
CA GLU A 203 -2.22 7.52 3.39
C GLU A 203 -1.45 7.90 2.11
N LEU A 204 -1.28 6.97 1.17
CA LEU A 204 -0.67 7.26 -0.12
C LEU A 204 -1.46 8.32 -0.90
N THR A 205 -2.80 8.22 -0.90
CA THR A 205 -3.65 9.20 -1.59
C THR A 205 -3.46 10.60 -0.99
N ALA A 206 -3.38 10.72 0.34
CA ALA A 206 -3.06 11.98 1.01
C ALA A 206 -1.68 12.53 0.62
N LYS A 207 -0.65 11.67 0.60
CA LYS A 207 0.72 12.02 0.18
C LYS A 207 0.79 12.51 -1.27
N PHE A 208 -0.06 11.99 -2.17
CA PHE A 208 -0.14 12.44 -3.57
C PHE A 208 -0.81 13.82 -3.73
N ALA A 209 -1.75 14.19 -2.85
CA ALA A 209 -2.58 15.37 -3.03
C ALA A 209 -1.77 16.69 -3.05
N ALA A 210 -0.83 16.86 -2.10
CA ALA A 210 -0.03 18.07 -1.98
C ALA A 210 0.88 18.36 -3.20
N PRO A 211 1.73 17.41 -3.67
CA PRO A 211 2.57 17.65 -4.85
C PRO A 211 1.74 17.82 -6.13
N LEU A 212 0.62 17.11 -6.27
CA LEU A 212 -0.27 17.23 -7.43
C LEU A 212 -0.97 18.60 -7.49
N LYS A 213 -1.47 19.10 -6.35
CA LYS A 213 -2.04 20.45 -6.25
C LYS A 213 -1.02 21.53 -6.64
N ALA A 214 0.25 21.32 -6.30
CA ALA A 214 1.32 22.23 -6.67
C ALA A 214 1.66 22.16 -8.18
N GLU A 215 1.65 20.97 -8.79
CA GLU A 215 1.81 20.81 -10.24
C GLU A 215 0.66 21.45 -11.04
N LEU A 216 -0.58 21.31 -10.58
CA LEU A 216 -1.75 21.94 -11.21
C LEU A 216 -1.64 23.48 -11.24
N ARG A 217 -1.19 24.08 -10.14
CA ARG A 217 -0.96 25.54 -10.08
C ARG A 217 0.15 25.97 -11.03
N ASP A 218 1.22 25.19 -11.14
CA ASP A 218 2.32 25.48 -12.08
C ASP A 218 1.85 25.32 -13.54
N ALA A 219 1.08 24.29 -13.87
CA ALA A 219 0.58 24.03 -15.22
C ALA A 219 -0.40 25.10 -15.71
N ALA A 220 -1.19 25.69 -14.80
CA ALA A 220 -2.02 26.86 -15.11
C ALA A 220 -1.18 28.06 -15.62
N THR A 221 0.12 28.09 -15.34
CA THR A 221 1.04 29.15 -15.80
C THR A 221 1.99 28.71 -16.92
N SER A 222 1.95 27.43 -17.33
CA SER A 222 2.86 26.86 -18.33
C SER A 222 2.21 25.67 -19.06
N PRO A 223 1.62 25.90 -20.25
CA PRO A 223 0.78 24.92 -20.94
C PRO A 223 1.55 23.67 -21.41
N GLU A 224 2.86 23.75 -21.56
CA GLU A 224 3.74 22.61 -21.94
C GLU A 224 3.69 21.45 -20.93
N ASN A 225 3.18 21.69 -19.72
CA ASN A 225 3.08 20.69 -18.66
C ASN A 225 1.70 20.01 -18.56
N LEU A 226 0.70 20.46 -19.33
CA LEU A 226 -0.70 20.00 -19.19
C LEU A 226 -0.87 18.49 -19.41
N GLY A 227 -0.26 17.93 -20.46
CA GLY A 227 -0.35 16.49 -20.75
C GLY A 227 0.21 15.62 -19.62
N ARG A 228 1.27 16.10 -18.94
CA ARG A 228 1.90 15.37 -17.83
C ARG A 228 1.07 15.44 -16.55
N VAL A 229 0.49 16.60 -16.26
CA VAL A 229 -0.43 16.76 -15.13
C VAL A 229 -1.69 15.92 -15.32
N ALA A 230 -2.16 15.74 -16.56
CA ALA A 230 -3.28 14.85 -16.87
C ALA A 230 -2.97 13.38 -16.53
N ASP A 231 -1.75 12.90 -16.79
CA ASP A 231 -1.34 11.54 -16.39
C ASP A 231 -1.28 11.38 -14.87
N ASP A 232 -0.73 12.36 -14.15
CA ASP A 232 -0.64 12.31 -12.68
C ASP A 232 -2.04 12.40 -12.04
N LEU A 233 -2.95 13.21 -12.59
CA LEU A 233 -4.37 13.27 -12.22
C LEU A 233 -5.09 11.93 -12.46
N ARG A 234 -4.87 11.31 -13.62
CA ARG A 234 -5.42 9.99 -13.93
C ARG A 234 -4.99 8.98 -12.87
N GLN A 235 -3.72 8.99 -12.48
CA GLN A 235 -3.21 8.09 -11.47
C GLN A 235 -3.77 8.36 -10.07
N TYR A 236 -3.90 9.63 -9.68
CA TYR A 236 -4.58 10.01 -8.44
C TYR A 236 -6.02 9.52 -8.41
N SER A 237 -6.79 9.74 -9.47
CA SER A 237 -8.18 9.28 -9.55
C SER A 237 -8.31 7.75 -9.45
N GLN A 238 -7.37 7.00 -10.02
CA GLN A 238 -7.32 5.54 -9.87
C GLN A 238 -7.05 5.12 -8.43
N LEU A 239 -6.17 5.84 -7.72
CA LEU A 239 -5.90 5.60 -6.29
C LEU A 239 -7.13 5.90 -5.43
N SER A 240 -7.79 7.05 -5.64
CA SER A 240 -9.01 7.40 -4.90
C SER A 240 -10.11 6.36 -5.10
N ARG A 241 -10.37 5.94 -6.35
CA ARG A 241 -11.35 4.87 -6.64
C ARG A 241 -10.96 3.54 -6.00
N GLN A 242 -9.67 3.26 -5.88
CA GLN A 242 -9.20 2.05 -5.22
C GLN A 242 -9.42 2.13 -3.70
N ALA A 243 -9.13 3.27 -3.08
CA ALA A 243 -9.41 3.53 -1.67
C ALA A 243 -10.92 3.33 -1.38
N GLU A 244 -11.79 3.92 -2.20
CA GLU A 244 -13.24 3.77 -2.09
C GLU A 244 -13.69 2.30 -2.17
N ARG A 245 -13.11 1.51 -3.08
CA ARG A 245 -13.44 0.08 -3.19
C ARG A 245 -13.00 -0.71 -1.97
N CYS A 246 -11.80 -0.44 -1.45
CA CYS A 246 -11.30 -1.08 -0.24
C CYS A 246 -12.18 -0.75 0.98
N LEU A 247 -12.62 0.51 1.11
CA LEU A 247 -13.57 0.93 2.15
C LEU A 247 -14.93 0.24 2.00
N ARG A 248 -15.44 0.06 0.77
CA ARG A 248 -16.70 -0.69 0.56
C ARG A 248 -16.57 -2.16 0.94
N LEU A 249 -15.48 -2.81 0.54
CA LEU A 249 -15.25 -4.23 0.85
C LEU A 249 -15.07 -4.48 2.35
N THR A 250 -14.37 -3.59 3.05
CA THR A 250 -14.25 -3.67 4.52
C THR A 250 -15.61 -3.54 5.19
N HIS A 251 -16.43 -2.57 4.77
CA HIS A 251 -17.82 -2.41 5.26
C HIS A 251 -18.72 -3.61 4.96
N GLU A 252 -18.61 -4.21 3.77
CA GLU A 252 -19.37 -5.42 3.41
C GLU A 252 -18.97 -6.63 4.28
N LEU A 253 -17.67 -6.77 4.59
CA LEU A 253 -17.19 -7.81 5.49
C LEU A 253 -17.67 -7.61 6.93
N GLU A 254 -17.70 -6.37 7.43
CA GLU A 254 -18.28 -6.09 8.74
C GLU A 254 -19.76 -6.49 8.81
N LYS A 255 -20.53 -6.14 7.78
CA LYS A 255 -21.94 -6.54 7.69
C LYS A 255 -22.12 -8.05 7.64
N ALA A 256 -21.28 -8.74 6.87
CA ALA A 256 -21.32 -10.20 6.79
C ALA A 256 -21.00 -10.83 8.16
N ASN A 257 -19.94 -10.37 8.83
CA ASN A 257 -19.59 -10.84 10.17
C ASN A 257 -20.70 -10.57 11.19
N ALA A 258 -21.33 -9.38 11.14
CA ALA A 258 -22.45 -9.01 12.01
C ALA A 258 -23.69 -9.87 11.76
N CYS A 259 -23.96 -10.25 10.51
CA CYS A 259 -25.03 -11.19 10.17
C CYS A 259 -24.70 -12.61 10.65
N GLU A 260 -23.45 -13.08 10.48
CA GLU A 260 -23.02 -14.38 10.99
C GLU A 260 -23.04 -14.46 12.53
N THR A 261 -22.73 -13.36 13.24
CA THR A 261 -22.88 -13.32 14.70
C THR A 261 -24.35 -13.36 15.13
N LYS A 262 -25.25 -12.70 14.38
CA LYS A 262 -26.71 -12.80 14.60
C LYS A 262 -27.27 -14.18 14.25
N LEU A 263 -26.58 -14.93 13.40
CA LEU A 263 -26.95 -16.28 12.97
C LEU A 263 -26.23 -17.39 13.76
N ARG A 264 -25.38 -17.05 14.76
CA ARG A 264 -24.95 -18.05 15.73
C ARG A 264 -26.17 -18.50 16.54
N PRO A 265 -26.34 -19.82 16.75
CA PRO A 265 -27.60 -20.35 17.22
C PRO A 265 -27.93 -19.82 18.61
N VAL A 266 -29.19 -19.42 18.77
CA VAL A 266 -29.89 -19.37 20.05
C VAL A 266 -29.96 -20.81 20.57
N ASP A 267 -28.85 -21.34 21.07
CA ASP A 267 -28.89 -22.57 21.85
C ASP A 267 -28.99 -22.18 23.31
N THR A 268 -30.23 -21.95 23.74
CA THR A 268 -30.76 -22.27 25.07
C THR A 268 -32.23 -21.88 25.15
N TYR A 269 -33.10 -22.66 24.51
CA TYR A 269 -34.36 -22.99 25.19
C TYR A 269 -34.08 -24.21 26.07
N GLY A 270 -33.67 -23.93 27.29
CA GLY A 270 -33.80 -24.88 28.38
C GLY A 270 -35.25 -24.94 28.83
N GLY A 271 -35.73 -26.17 29.07
CA GLY A 271 -37.02 -26.48 29.69
C GLY A 271 -37.91 -27.32 28.79
N ARG A 272 -38.49 -28.45 29.22
CA ARG A 272 -38.39 -29.27 30.43
C ARG A 272 -39.30 -30.49 30.12
N SER A 273 -38.89 -31.68 30.51
CA SER A 273 -39.71 -32.73 31.18
C SER A 273 -41.20 -32.85 30.80
N ALA A 274 -41.59 -33.97 30.15
CA ALA A 274 -42.59 -34.95 30.67
C ALA A 274 -43.10 -35.87 29.54
N LEU A 275 -42.75 -37.15 29.64
CA LEU A 275 -43.45 -38.37 29.18
C LEU A 275 -42.41 -39.48 29.40
N GLY A 276 -42.40 -40.19 30.52
CA GLY A 276 -43.53 -40.94 31.06
C GLY A 276 -43.28 -42.42 30.75
N GLU A 277 -42.52 -43.05 31.65
CA GLU A 277 -42.54 -44.47 32.04
C GLU A 277 -43.01 -45.55 31.05
N ALA A 278 -42.09 -46.44 30.67
CA ALA A 278 -42.40 -47.87 30.53
C ALA A 278 -41.10 -48.71 30.42
N ARG A 279 -40.33 -48.83 31.51
CA ARG A 279 -39.40 -49.97 31.68
C ARG A 279 -38.95 -50.11 33.14
N ALA A 280 -39.70 -50.88 33.93
CA ALA A 280 -39.18 -51.75 34.98
C ALA A 280 -40.34 -52.48 35.69
N ALA A 281 -40.66 -53.68 35.24
CA ALA A 281 -41.24 -54.70 36.10
C ALA A 281 -40.80 -56.07 35.56
N ALA A 282 -39.60 -56.49 35.98
CA ALA A 282 -39.19 -57.88 35.96
C ALA A 282 -38.80 -58.25 37.40
N PHE A 283 -39.28 -59.42 37.82
CA PHE A 283 -39.04 -60.19 39.06
C PHE A 283 -40.03 -60.06 40.22
N ALA A 284 -40.99 -61.01 40.22
CA ALA A 284 -41.51 -61.84 41.33
C ALA A 284 -42.98 -62.17 41.04
N THR A 285 -43.57 -63.37 41.10
CA THR A 285 -43.20 -64.77 41.33
C THR A 285 -44.47 -65.58 40.97
N ALA A 286 -44.31 -66.87 40.64
CA ALA A 286 -45.33 -67.94 40.68
C ALA A 286 -46.26 -68.17 39.47
N SER A 287 -45.94 -69.27 38.77
CA SER A 287 -46.81 -70.41 38.44
C SER A 287 -48.22 -70.18 37.89
N ALA A 288 -48.40 -70.51 36.61
CA ALA A 288 -49.50 -71.37 36.16
C ALA A 288 -49.24 -71.85 34.72
N THR A 289 -48.93 -73.14 34.57
CA THR A 289 -49.01 -73.91 33.33
C THR A 289 -50.46 -74.04 32.85
N PRO A 290 -50.73 -74.00 31.54
CA PRO A 290 -51.91 -74.62 30.96
C PRO A 290 -51.52 -75.90 30.22
N THR A 291 -52.05 -77.04 30.66
CA THR A 291 -52.06 -78.27 29.88
C THR A 291 -53.51 -78.67 29.63
N THR A 292 -53.82 -78.69 28.33
CA THR A 292 -54.81 -79.48 27.58
C THR A 292 -55.86 -80.32 28.33
N PRO A 293 -57.12 -80.32 27.85
CA PRO A 293 -58.15 -81.26 28.29
C PRO A 293 -58.04 -82.58 27.51
N VAL A 294 -58.13 -83.71 28.20
CA VAL A 294 -58.48 -85.01 27.63
C VAL A 294 -59.52 -85.70 28.52
N VAL A 295 -60.45 -86.33 27.82
CA VAL A 295 -61.76 -86.86 28.19
C VAL A 295 -61.68 -88.26 28.82
N THR A 296 -62.80 -88.69 29.42
CA THR A 296 -63.26 -90.08 29.75
C THR A 296 -62.59 -90.76 30.95
N THR A 297 -63.29 -91.43 31.87
CA THR A 297 -64.62 -92.08 31.87
C THR A 297 -65.36 -91.88 33.19
#